data_AF-X6NDF3-F1
#
_entry.id   AF-X6NDF3-F1
#
_cell.length_a   1.000
_cell.length_b   1.000
_cell.length_c   1.000
_cell.angle_alpha   90.00
_cell.angle_beta   90.00
_cell.angle_gamma   90.00
#
_symmetry.space_group_name_H-M   'P 1'
#
loop_
_entity.id
_entity.type
_entity.pdbx_description
1 polymer ?
#
loop_
_entity_poly.entity_id
_entity_poly.type
_entity_poly.pdbx_seq_one_letter_code
_entity_poly.pdbx_strand_id
1 'polypeptide(L)'
;MEEEKGLHQNDNTFFDECNDKAWITLLITEQNEIDKTHVCLLCQRVVKNAMELVCNEHDTNSKSLIIGEGCLKRYLQKSGGKCPIGQHSNCKFLESARIRKHINNMVVVCPRQFELDMDRQSNEIHKTEAKEKKSVCTFQGRVEAVDEHLKNSCPIQAKDCWFEKFGCSQHANEQDTKSQTQTHLKLVLEYVQWLEQKLKHANNFIQALQSQNVTQSCQVLSVAIFDFFELLSQSKGYQRLLQNLTTEVRTKDEHIQQLNDEIEELKMSLQSYRTKQKHEK
;
A
#
# COMPACT_ATOMS: atom_id res chain seq x y z
N MET A 1 4.38 22.14 -9.47
CA MET A 1 5.06 22.01 -10.77
C MET A 1 6.25 21.11 -10.49
N GLU A 2 6.30 19.87 -10.94
CA GLU A 2 5.73 19.26 -12.15
C GLU A 2 5.15 17.87 -11.83
N GLU A 3 4.00 17.55 -12.42
CA GLU A 3 3.41 16.21 -12.46
C GLU A 3 3.96 15.49 -13.70
N GLU A 4 4.79 14.46 -13.51
CA GLU A 4 5.09 13.52 -14.60
C GLU A 4 4.01 12.42 -14.63
N LYS A 5 3.04 12.60 -15.53
CA LYS A 5 2.10 11.55 -15.94
C LYS A 5 2.77 10.63 -16.95
N GLY A 6 3.30 9.51 -16.49
CA GLY A 6 3.73 8.40 -17.33
C GLY A 6 2.52 7.68 -17.92
N LEU A 7 2.30 7.84 -19.23
CA LEU A 7 1.40 6.98 -20.02
C LEU A 7 1.85 5.52 -19.90
N HIS A 8 1.00 4.66 -19.32
CA HIS A 8 1.03 3.24 -19.65
C HIS A 8 -0.19 2.87 -20.46
N GLN A 9 0.10 2.41 -21.67
CA GLN A 9 -0.84 2.06 -22.72
C GLN A 9 -1.78 0.94 -22.27
N ASN A 10 -3.04 1.16 -22.62
CA ASN A 10 -4.19 0.34 -22.32
C ASN A 10 -4.21 -0.89 -23.26
N ASP A 11 -3.48 -1.95 -22.92
CA ASP A 11 -3.59 -3.24 -23.62
C ASP A 11 -4.80 -4.00 -23.07
N ASN A 12 -5.94 -3.70 -23.69
CA ASN A 12 -7.23 -4.29 -23.42
C ASN A 12 -7.28 -5.72 -24.00
N THR A 13 -6.51 -6.66 -23.44
CA THR A 13 -6.39 -8.06 -23.91
C THR A 13 -7.61 -8.94 -23.63
N PHE A 14 -8.70 -8.35 -23.16
CA PHE A 14 -9.91 -9.05 -22.71
C PHE A 14 -10.65 -9.78 -23.85
N PHE A 15 -10.48 -9.36 -25.10
CA PHE A 15 -11.29 -9.85 -26.22
C PHE A 15 -10.58 -10.82 -27.18
N ASP A 16 -9.34 -11.23 -26.90
CA ASP A 16 -8.55 -12.06 -27.83
C ASP A 16 -8.65 -13.57 -27.58
N GLU A 17 -9.31 -13.99 -26.50
CA GLU A 17 -9.44 -15.42 -26.19
C GLU A 17 -10.69 -16.05 -26.81
N CYS A 18 -10.63 -17.37 -27.06
CA CYS A 18 -11.77 -18.14 -27.55
C CYS A 18 -12.89 -18.19 -26.49
N ASN A 19 -14.13 -18.21 -26.96
CA ASN A 19 -15.31 -18.15 -26.10
C ASN A 19 -15.49 -19.45 -25.32
N ASP A 20 -15.82 -19.34 -24.04
CA ASP A 20 -16.14 -20.52 -23.22
C ASP A 20 -17.34 -21.28 -23.79
N LYS A 21 -17.21 -22.61 -23.84
CA LYS A 21 -18.24 -23.50 -24.38
C LYS A 21 -19.49 -23.49 -23.50
N ALA A 22 -19.35 -23.29 -22.19
CA ALA A 22 -20.42 -23.48 -21.23
C ALA A 22 -21.60 -22.50 -21.42
N TRP A 23 -21.32 -21.21 -21.66
CA TRP A 23 -22.39 -20.22 -21.85
C TRP A 23 -22.91 -20.15 -23.29
N ILE A 24 -22.08 -20.53 -24.28
CA ILE A 24 -22.52 -20.62 -25.68
C ILE A 24 -23.47 -21.81 -25.89
N THR A 25 -23.26 -22.93 -25.17
CA THR A 25 -24.04 -24.16 -25.36
C THR A 25 -25.48 -24.06 -24.81
N LEU A 26 -25.75 -23.15 -23.87
CA LEU A 26 -27.00 -23.13 -23.09
C LEU A 26 -28.29 -22.92 -23.92
N LEU A 27 -28.20 -22.22 -25.05
CA LEU A 27 -29.35 -21.97 -25.95
C LEU A 27 -29.28 -22.77 -27.26
N ILE A 28 -28.18 -23.48 -27.48
CA ILE A 28 -27.90 -24.18 -28.74
C ILE A 28 -28.48 -25.62 -28.72
N THR A 29 -28.87 -26.10 -27.55
CA THR A 29 -29.31 -27.47 -27.26
C THR A 29 -30.57 -27.94 -28.01
N GLU A 30 -31.34 -27.07 -28.65
CA GLU A 30 -32.50 -27.53 -29.45
C GLU A 30 -32.24 -27.63 -30.95
N GLN A 31 -31.22 -26.97 -31.53
CA GLN A 31 -31.17 -26.82 -33.00
C GLN A 31 -29.84 -27.04 -33.72
N ASN A 32 -28.67 -27.07 -33.07
CA ASN A 32 -27.42 -27.39 -33.78
C ASN A 32 -26.33 -27.80 -32.79
N GLU A 33 -25.90 -29.07 -32.77
CA GLU A 33 -24.67 -29.41 -32.03
C GLU A 33 -23.52 -28.49 -32.49
N ILE A 34 -22.72 -27.97 -31.54
CA ILE A 34 -21.47 -27.28 -31.87
C ILE A 34 -20.57 -28.31 -32.56
N ASP A 35 -20.60 -28.31 -33.89
CA ASP A 35 -19.76 -29.17 -34.70
C ASP A 35 -18.28 -28.91 -34.35
N LYS A 36 -17.45 -29.95 -34.43
CA LYS A 36 -16.00 -29.89 -34.16
C LYS A 36 -15.30 -28.81 -34.99
N THR A 37 -15.93 -28.36 -36.08
CA THR A 37 -15.54 -27.25 -36.94
C THR A 37 -15.59 -25.87 -36.26
N HIS A 38 -16.16 -25.73 -35.06
CA HIS A 38 -16.25 -24.47 -34.31
C HIS A 38 -15.37 -24.44 -33.05
N VAL A 39 -14.54 -25.47 -32.85
CA VAL A 39 -13.68 -25.60 -31.68
C VAL A 39 -12.25 -25.23 -32.05
N CYS A 40 -11.64 -24.37 -31.25
CA CYS A 40 -10.24 -23.99 -31.40
C CYS A 40 -9.32 -25.16 -31.05
N LEU A 41 -8.43 -25.53 -31.96
CA LEU A 41 -7.46 -26.61 -31.77
C LEU A 41 -6.55 -26.43 -30.54
N LEU A 42 -6.20 -25.19 -30.21
CA LEU A 42 -5.22 -24.89 -29.16
C LEU A 42 -5.80 -24.92 -27.75
N CYS A 43 -7.00 -24.36 -27.56
CA CYS A 43 -7.59 -24.19 -26.23
C CYS A 43 -8.86 -25.02 -26.02
N GLN A 44 -9.33 -25.75 -27.04
CA GLN A 44 -10.51 -26.63 -26.99
C GLN A 44 -11.81 -25.91 -26.59
N ARG A 45 -11.90 -24.60 -26.86
CA ARG A 45 -13.07 -23.74 -26.62
C ARG A 45 -13.70 -23.30 -27.94
N VAL A 46 -14.87 -22.67 -27.91
CA VAL A 46 -15.54 -22.16 -29.12
C VAL A 46 -14.70 -21.05 -29.73
N VAL A 47 -14.33 -21.20 -30.99
CA VAL A 47 -13.34 -20.31 -31.62
C VAL A 47 -13.86 -18.87 -31.70
N LYS A 48 -13.01 -17.90 -31.34
CA LYS A 48 -13.25 -16.46 -31.59
C LYS A 48 -12.30 -16.00 -32.69
N ASN A 49 -12.81 -15.20 -33.64
CA ASN A 49 -12.07 -14.75 -34.82
C ASN A 49 -11.36 -15.91 -35.53
N ALA A 50 -12.13 -16.88 -36.01
CA ALA A 50 -11.62 -18.14 -36.55
C ALA A 50 -10.59 -17.94 -37.67
N MET A 51 -9.49 -18.68 -37.57
CA MET A 51 -8.43 -18.84 -38.54
C MET A 51 -8.35 -20.30 -38.98
N GLU A 52 -8.17 -20.52 -40.27
CA GLU A 52 -7.93 -21.82 -40.89
C GLU A 52 -6.44 -22.02 -41.13
N LEU A 53 -5.89 -23.13 -40.61
CA LEU A 53 -4.53 -23.55 -40.91
C LEU A 53 -4.49 -24.16 -42.32
N VAL A 54 -3.70 -23.57 -43.19
CA VAL A 54 -3.42 -24.06 -44.55
C VAL A 54 -1.95 -24.47 -44.59
N CYS A 55 -1.72 -25.79 -44.63
CA CYS A 55 -0.38 -26.35 -44.67
C CYS A 55 -0.32 -27.47 -45.71
N ASN A 56 0.67 -27.41 -46.60
CA ASN A 56 0.91 -28.41 -47.63
C ASN A 56 1.22 -29.80 -47.04
N GLU A 57 1.79 -29.85 -45.83
CA GLU A 57 2.07 -31.10 -45.10
C GLU A 57 0.80 -31.69 -44.42
N HIS A 58 -0.30 -30.95 -44.40
CA HIS A 58 -1.58 -31.34 -43.79
C HIS A 58 -2.75 -31.26 -44.78
N ASP A 59 -2.45 -31.27 -46.08
CA ASP A 59 -3.42 -31.14 -47.19
C ASP A 59 -4.35 -32.35 -47.36
N THR A 60 -4.24 -33.37 -46.49
CA THR A 60 -4.70 -34.73 -46.81
C THR A 60 -5.99 -35.20 -46.16
N ASN A 61 -6.74 -34.43 -45.37
CA ASN A 61 -7.97 -34.98 -44.78
C ASN A 61 -9.06 -33.93 -44.48
N SER A 62 -9.63 -33.30 -45.52
CA SER A 62 -11.02 -32.76 -45.63
C SER A 62 -11.69 -32.03 -44.44
N LYS A 63 -10.98 -31.74 -43.35
CA LYS A 63 -11.43 -31.12 -42.12
C LYS A 63 -10.55 -29.90 -41.90
N SER A 64 -11.15 -28.73 -42.09
CA SER A 64 -10.50 -27.47 -41.80
C SER A 64 -10.05 -27.44 -40.33
N LEU A 65 -8.77 -27.18 -40.12
CA LEU A 65 -8.18 -27.07 -38.78
C LEU A 65 -8.33 -25.64 -38.31
N ILE A 66 -9.19 -25.45 -37.31
CA ILE A 66 -9.65 -24.14 -36.88
C ILE A 66 -8.95 -23.71 -35.59
N ILE A 67 -8.45 -22.48 -35.59
CA ILE A 67 -7.71 -21.90 -34.48
C ILE A 67 -8.24 -20.48 -34.25
N GLY A 68 -8.40 -20.07 -33.00
CA GLY A 68 -8.75 -18.68 -32.70
C GLY A 68 -7.57 -17.76 -32.96
N GLU A 69 -7.82 -16.60 -33.55
CA GLU A 69 -6.75 -15.67 -33.93
C GLU A 69 -5.84 -15.29 -32.76
N GLY A 70 -6.39 -14.95 -31.59
CA GLY A 70 -5.58 -14.61 -30.42
C GLY A 70 -4.81 -15.81 -29.85
N CYS A 71 -5.42 -17.00 -29.86
CA CYS A 71 -4.71 -18.24 -29.50
C CYS A 71 -3.54 -18.51 -30.45
N LEU A 72 -3.74 -18.30 -31.75
CA LEU A 72 -2.72 -18.45 -32.78
C LEU A 72 -1.58 -17.46 -32.58
N LYS A 73 -1.87 -16.17 -32.41
CA LYS A 73 -0.86 -15.12 -32.16
C LYS A 73 0.02 -15.47 -30.96
N ARG A 74 -0.61 -15.84 -29.83
CA ARG A 74 0.10 -16.23 -28.60
C ARG A 74 0.96 -17.47 -28.79
N TYR A 75 0.47 -18.45 -29.53
CA TYR A 75 1.22 -19.66 -29.81
C TYR A 75 2.46 -19.37 -30.67
N LEU A 76 2.29 -18.66 -31.79
CA LEU A 76 3.39 -18.36 -32.72
C LEU A 76 4.50 -17.54 -32.07
N GLN A 77 4.15 -16.58 -31.19
CA GLN A 77 5.13 -15.84 -30.40
C GLN A 77 6.00 -16.74 -29.53
N LYS A 78 5.42 -17.80 -28.94
CA LYS A 78 6.14 -18.75 -28.07
C LYS A 78 6.87 -19.84 -28.83
N SER A 79 6.34 -20.28 -29.97
CA SER A 79 6.90 -21.40 -30.75
C SER A 79 7.95 -20.97 -31.79
N GLY A 80 8.21 -19.67 -31.92
CA GLY A 80 9.09 -19.14 -32.96
C GLY A 80 8.48 -19.27 -34.36
N GLY A 81 7.16 -19.13 -34.48
CA GLY A 81 6.44 -19.19 -35.75
C GLY A 81 6.20 -20.60 -36.30
N LYS A 82 6.47 -21.66 -35.52
CA LYS A 82 6.29 -23.05 -35.94
C LYS A 82 4.82 -23.46 -35.98
N CYS A 83 4.50 -24.46 -36.80
CA CYS A 83 3.17 -25.04 -36.91
C CYS A 83 2.68 -25.69 -35.60
N PRO A 84 1.42 -25.46 -35.17
CA PRO A 84 0.81 -26.14 -34.04
C PRO A 84 0.75 -27.67 -34.11
N ILE A 85 0.76 -28.26 -35.31
CA ILE A 85 0.51 -29.69 -35.53
C ILE A 85 1.79 -30.46 -35.90
N GLY A 86 2.66 -29.86 -36.71
CA GLY A 86 3.83 -30.54 -37.27
C GLY A 86 5.18 -29.89 -36.95
N GLN A 87 5.21 -28.79 -36.19
CA GLN A 87 6.45 -28.04 -35.85
C GLN A 87 7.31 -27.59 -37.04
N HIS A 88 6.80 -27.65 -38.26
CA HIS A 88 7.44 -27.13 -39.47
C HIS A 88 7.24 -25.62 -39.60
N SER A 89 8.00 -25.02 -40.51
CA SER A 89 7.99 -23.58 -40.82
C SER A 89 7.14 -23.28 -42.06
N ASN A 90 6.76 -22.02 -42.27
CA ASN A 90 6.03 -21.53 -43.46
C ASN A 90 4.56 -22.00 -43.60
N CYS A 91 3.86 -22.20 -42.49
CA CYS A 91 2.41 -22.37 -42.50
C CYS A 91 1.69 -21.08 -42.92
N LYS A 92 0.61 -21.23 -43.69
CA LYS A 92 -0.31 -20.13 -43.97
C LYS A 92 -1.53 -20.25 -43.06
N PHE A 93 -2.03 -19.10 -42.62
CA PHE A 93 -3.25 -19.02 -41.83
C PHE A 93 -4.19 -18.05 -42.54
N LEU A 94 -5.39 -18.51 -42.85
CA LEU A 94 -6.39 -17.72 -43.55
C LEU A 94 -7.56 -17.42 -42.62
N GLU A 95 -8.16 -16.25 -42.78
CA GLU A 95 -9.38 -15.93 -42.03
C GLU A 95 -10.54 -16.75 -42.55
N SER A 96 -11.25 -17.45 -41.65
CA SER A 96 -12.45 -18.18 -42.04
C SER A 96 -13.69 -17.31 -41.90
N ALA A 97 -14.03 -16.57 -42.96
CA ALA A 97 -15.21 -15.71 -42.98
C ALA A 97 -16.51 -16.50 -42.69
N ARG A 98 -16.60 -17.74 -43.18
CA ARG A 98 -17.76 -18.62 -42.98
C ARG A 98 -17.95 -18.96 -41.51
N ILE A 99 -16.89 -19.41 -40.83
CA ILE A 99 -16.97 -19.82 -39.42
C ILE A 99 -17.17 -18.61 -38.51
N ARG A 100 -16.47 -17.51 -38.77
CA ARG A 100 -16.67 -16.23 -38.06
C ARG A 100 -18.14 -15.79 -38.13
N LYS A 101 -18.72 -15.77 -39.33
CA LYS A 101 -20.12 -15.41 -39.53
C LYS A 101 -21.07 -16.37 -38.81
N HIS A 102 -20.80 -17.67 -38.84
CA HIS A 102 -21.67 -18.65 -38.17
C HIS A 102 -21.66 -18.43 -36.64
N ILE A 103 -20.49 -18.29 -36.03
CA ILE A 103 -20.35 -18.08 -34.58
C ILE A 103 -20.96 -16.75 -34.15
N ASN A 104 -20.71 -15.67 -34.91
CA ASN A 104 -21.28 -14.37 -34.61
C ASN A 104 -22.81 -14.39 -34.60
N ASN A 105 -23.43 -15.27 -35.40
CA ASN A 105 -24.88 -15.42 -35.48
C ASN A 105 -25.49 -16.38 -34.45
N MET A 106 -24.67 -17.08 -33.65
CA MET A 106 -25.18 -17.94 -32.58
C MET A 106 -25.88 -17.09 -31.52
N VAL A 107 -27.05 -17.55 -31.08
CA VAL A 107 -27.82 -16.90 -30.01
C VAL A 107 -27.32 -17.42 -28.66
N VAL A 108 -27.04 -16.48 -27.76
CA VAL A 108 -26.40 -16.73 -26.47
C VAL A 108 -27.06 -15.89 -25.38
N VAL A 109 -26.95 -16.36 -24.14
CA VAL A 109 -27.36 -15.61 -22.95
C VAL A 109 -26.24 -14.67 -22.50
N CYS A 110 -26.56 -13.73 -21.61
CA CYS A 110 -25.55 -12.90 -20.95
C CYS A 110 -24.49 -13.77 -20.23
N PRO A 111 -23.18 -13.63 -20.55
CA PRO A 111 -22.13 -14.38 -19.86
C PRO A 111 -22.11 -14.14 -18.34
N ARG A 112 -22.33 -12.89 -17.90
CA ARG A 112 -22.38 -12.54 -16.47
C ARG A 112 -23.56 -13.19 -15.75
N GLN A 113 -24.71 -13.31 -16.41
CA GLN A 113 -25.87 -14.02 -15.84
C GLN A 113 -25.59 -15.51 -15.72
N PHE A 114 -24.98 -16.10 -16.75
CA PHE A 114 -24.60 -17.51 -16.75
C PHE A 114 -23.65 -17.84 -15.58
N GLU A 115 -22.61 -17.02 -15.37
CA GLU A 115 -21.68 -17.18 -14.24
C GLU A 115 -22.41 -17.10 -12.89
N LEU A 116 -23.28 -16.10 -12.70
CA LEU A 116 -24.08 -15.97 -11.48
C LEU A 116 -25.00 -17.17 -11.23
N ASP A 117 -25.57 -17.75 -12.28
CA ASP A 117 -26.45 -18.92 -12.14
C ASP A 117 -25.67 -20.19 -11.80
N MET A 118 -24.45 -20.34 -12.33
CA MET A 118 -23.53 -21.41 -11.93
C MET A 118 -23.11 -21.29 -10.46
N ASP A 119 -22.78 -20.08 -10.01
CA ASP A 119 -22.45 -19.79 -8.61
C ASP A 119 -23.63 -20.07 -7.65
N ARG A 120 -24.87 -19.84 -8.11
CA ARG A 120 -26.07 -20.14 -7.30
C ARG A 120 -26.30 -21.63 -7.14
N GLN A 121 -26.04 -22.41 -8.19
CA GLN A 121 -26.19 -23.87 -8.14
C GLN A 121 -25.14 -24.55 -7.27
N SER A 122 -23.91 -24.01 -7.21
CA SER A 122 -22.83 -24.55 -6.37
C SER A 122 -23.00 -24.20 -4.88
N ASN A 123 -23.63 -23.07 -4.55
CA ASN A 123 -23.74 -22.55 -3.17
C ASN A 123 -25.04 -22.94 -2.43
N GLU A 124 -25.85 -23.87 -2.93
CA GLU A 124 -27.07 -24.34 -2.25
C GLU A 124 -26.83 -25.05 -0.89
N ILE A 125 -25.57 -25.26 -0.47
CA ILE A 125 -25.22 -25.92 0.80
C ILE A 125 -25.19 -24.94 2.01
N HIS A 126 -25.05 -23.62 1.80
CA HIS A 126 -25.03 -22.65 2.89
C HIS A 126 -25.95 -21.45 2.60
N LYS A 127 -27.26 -21.64 2.80
CA LYS A 127 -28.24 -20.54 2.84
C LYS A 127 -28.10 -19.78 4.16
N THR A 128 -27.42 -18.63 4.14
CA THR A 128 -27.67 -17.56 5.10
C THR A 128 -28.44 -16.45 4.40
N GLU A 129 -29.56 -16.08 4.99
CA GLU A 129 -30.57 -15.15 4.49
C GLU A 129 -30.02 -13.72 4.42
N ALA A 130 -29.45 -13.34 3.28
CA ALA A 130 -29.31 -11.95 2.88
C ALA A 130 -30.04 -11.76 1.55
N LYS A 131 -31.28 -11.25 1.61
CA LYS A 131 -32.07 -10.79 0.46
C LYS A 131 -31.44 -9.52 -0.13
N GLU A 132 -30.26 -9.64 -0.72
CA GLU A 132 -29.81 -8.63 -1.67
C GLU A 132 -30.60 -8.82 -2.96
N LYS A 133 -31.21 -7.75 -3.46
CA LYS A 133 -31.87 -7.72 -4.77
C LYS A 133 -30.81 -7.93 -5.86
N LYS A 134 -30.44 -9.18 -6.11
CA LYS A 134 -29.48 -9.53 -7.17
C LYS A 134 -30.09 -9.09 -8.50
N SER A 135 -29.43 -8.16 -9.19
CA SER A 135 -29.83 -7.76 -10.54
C SER A 135 -29.80 -8.99 -11.44
N VAL A 136 -30.87 -9.21 -12.19
CA VAL A 136 -30.99 -10.28 -13.18
C VAL A 136 -30.81 -9.65 -14.54
N CYS A 137 -30.00 -10.27 -15.40
CA CYS A 137 -29.91 -9.89 -16.80
C CYS A 137 -30.67 -10.89 -17.66
N THR A 138 -31.60 -10.38 -18.47
CA THR A 138 -32.42 -11.18 -19.40
C THR A 138 -31.92 -11.08 -20.84
N PHE A 139 -30.67 -10.66 -21.05
CA PHE A 139 -30.12 -10.55 -22.39
C PHE A 139 -30.03 -11.92 -23.05
N GLN A 140 -30.62 -11.99 -24.24
CA GLN A 140 -30.54 -13.09 -25.18
C GLN A 140 -30.34 -12.46 -26.55
N GLY A 141 -29.21 -12.75 -27.20
CA GLY A 141 -28.84 -12.09 -28.44
C GLY A 141 -27.73 -12.81 -29.17
N ARG A 142 -27.29 -12.25 -30.29
CA ARG A 142 -26.17 -12.81 -31.08
C ARG A 142 -24.83 -12.62 -30.36
N VAL A 143 -23.89 -13.55 -30.56
CA VAL A 143 -22.52 -13.46 -29.99
C VAL A 143 -21.87 -12.11 -30.30
N GLU A 144 -22.03 -11.58 -31.51
CA GLU A 144 -21.46 -10.29 -31.90
C GLU A 144 -21.98 -9.09 -31.08
N ALA A 145 -23.18 -9.20 -30.50
CA ALA A 145 -23.81 -8.14 -29.72
C ALA A 145 -23.45 -8.23 -28.21
N VAL A 146 -22.77 -9.29 -27.78
CA VAL A 146 -22.41 -9.53 -26.37
C VAL A 146 -21.48 -8.44 -25.85
N ASP A 147 -20.44 -8.09 -26.62
CA ASP A 147 -19.44 -7.11 -26.19
C ASP A 147 -20.05 -5.72 -25.96
N GLU A 148 -20.98 -5.31 -26.81
CA GLU A 148 -21.73 -4.06 -26.65
C GLU A 148 -22.66 -4.12 -25.44
N HIS A 149 -23.38 -5.23 -25.27
CA HIS A 149 -24.25 -5.45 -24.12
C HIS A 149 -23.48 -5.36 -22.80
N LEU A 150 -22.34 -6.05 -22.68
CA LEU A 150 -21.53 -6.08 -21.46
C LEU A 150 -20.97 -4.71 -21.07
N LYS A 151 -20.73 -3.83 -22.06
CA LYS A 151 -20.22 -2.46 -21.86
C LYS A 151 -21.31 -1.47 -21.50
N ASN A 152 -22.46 -1.54 -22.18
CA ASN A 152 -23.41 -0.41 -22.20
C ASN A 152 -24.73 -0.72 -21.49
N SER A 153 -25.13 -1.99 -21.43
CA SER A 153 -26.54 -2.33 -21.16
C SER A 153 -26.72 -3.45 -20.13
N CYS A 154 -25.64 -4.10 -19.68
CA CYS A 154 -25.72 -5.20 -18.74
C CYS A 154 -26.00 -4.68 -17.31
N PRO A 155 -27.13 -5.06 -16.67
CA PRO A 155 -27.45 -4.65 -15.31
C PRO A 155 -26.64 -5.39 -14.25
N ILE A 156 -25.93 -6.46 -14.64
CA ILE A 156 -24.99 -7.17 -13.78
C ILE A 156 -23.65 -6.46 -13.92
N GLN A 157 -23.22 -5.77 -12.87
CA GLN A 157 -21.90 -5.15 -12.82
C GLN A 157 -20.83 -6.24 -12.87
N ALA A 158 -19.71 -5.96 -13.53
CA ALA A 158 -18.54 -6.82 -13.38
C ALA A 158 -18.13 -6.80 -11.90
N LYS A 159 -17.74 -7.95 -11.34
CA LYS A 159 -17.18 -7.97 -9.97
C LYS A 159 -15.95 -7.06 -9.98
N ASP A 160 -15.91 -6.09 -9.07
CA ASP A 160 -14.73 -5.26 -8.89
C ASP A 160 -13.53 -6.15 -8.55
N CYS A 161 -12.38 -5.88 -9.16
CA CYS A 161 -11.19 -6.67 -8.88
C CYS A 161 -10.75 -6.44 -7.45
N TRP A 162 -10.56 -7.51 -6.68
CA TRP A 162 -10.09 -7.42 -5.30
C TRP A 162 -8.71 -6.72 -5.18
N PHE A 163 -7.97 -6.64 -6.28
CA PHE A 163 -6.69 -5.97 -6.39
C PHE A 163 -6.78 -4.52 -6.88
N GLU A 164 -7.98 -3.95 -7.05
CA GLU A 164 -8.17 -2.54 -7.40
C GLU A 164 -7.49 -1.60 -6.41
N LYS A 165 -7.55 -1.93 -5.10
CA LYS A 165 -6.83 -1.20 -4.04
C LYS A 165 -5.31 -1.18 -4.20
N PHE A 166 -4.76 -2.08 -5.02
CA PHE A 166 -3.35 -2.12 -5.37
C PHE A 166 -3.06 -1.57 -6.77
N GLY A 167 -4.06 -0.97 -7.44
CA GLY A 167 -3.94 -0.36 -8.76
C GLY A 167 -4.39 -1.23 -9.94
N CYS A 168 -5.06 -2.35 -9.70
CA CYS A 168 -5.60 -3.15 -10.81
C CYS A 168 -6.85 -2.50 -11.41
N SER A 169 -6.75 -2.02 -12.65
CA SER A 169 -7.89 -1.43 -13.39
C SER A 169 -8.67 -2.46 -14.23
N GLN A 170 -8.33 -3.74 -14.13
CA GLN A 170 -9.01 -4.80 -14.88
C GLN A 170 -10.21 -5.31 -14.09
N HIS A 171 -11.33 -5.54 -14.75
CA HIS A 171 -12.50 -6.19 -14.15
C HIS A 171 -12.17 -7.65 -13.79
N ALA A 172 -12.63 -8.11 -12.62
CA ALA A 172 -12.36 -9.47 -12.17
C ALA A 172 -13.21 -10.46 -13.00
N ASN A 173 -12.55 -11.25 -13.84
CA ASN A 173 -13.13 -12.49 -14.34
C ASN A 173 -12.46 -13.65 -13.57
N GLU A 174 -13.27 -14.55 -13.02
CA GLU A 174 -12.81 -15.71 -12.23
C GLU A 174 -12.08 -16.77 -13.06
N GLN A 175 -11.91 -16.58 -14.37
CA GLN A 175 -10.95 -17.35 -15.15
C GLN A 175 -9.55 -16.83 -14.89
N ASP A 176 -9.06 -17.21 -13.71
CA ASP A 176 -7.71 -17.04 -13.18
C ASP A 176 -6.67 -17.55 -14.19
N THR A 177 -6.32 -16.72 -15.16
CA THR A 177 -5.19 -17.02 -16.02
C THR A 177 -3.93 -16.84 -15.19
N LYS A 178 -2.98 -17.78 -15.30
CA LYS A 178 -1.65 -17.68 -14.65
C LYS A 178 -0.99 -16.31 -14.84
N SER A 179 -1.31 -15.63 -15.94
CA SER A 179 -0.86 -14.26 -16.27
C SER A 179 -1.49 -13.19 -15.37
N GLN A 180 -2.79 -13.28 -15.05
CA GLN A 180 -3.47 -12.36 -14.14
C GLN A 180 -2.99 -12.55 -12.70
N THR A 181 -2.85 -13.81 -12.24
CA THR A 181 -2.32 -14.07 -10.90
C THR A 181 -0.89 -13.51 -10.74
N GLN A 182 -0.04 -13.63 -11.76
CA GLN A 182 1.30 -13.03 -11.77
C GLN A 182 1.25 -11.50 -11.72
N THR A 183 0.32 -10.89 -12.43
CA THR A 183 0.14 -9.43 -12.44
C THR A 183 -0.35 -8.93 -11.08
N HIS A 184 -1.35 -9.60 -10.49
CA HIS A 184 -1.85 -9.29 -9.16
C HIS A 184 -0.78 -9.47 -8.09
N LEU A 185 0.00 -10.57 -8.15
CA LEU A 185 1.12 -10.78 -7.24
C LEU A 185 2.16 -9.67 -7.37
N LYS A 186 2.48 -9.23 -8.59
CA LYS A 186 3.40 -8.12 -8.83
C LYS A 186 2.91 -6.82 -8.18
N LEU A 187 1.63 -6.47 -8.36
CA LEU A 187 1.04 -5.28 -7.73
C LEU A 187 1.11 -5.35 -6.19
N VAL A 188 0.84 -6.51 -5.60
CA VAL A 188 0.96 -6.70 -4.15
C VAL A 188 2.42 -6.54 -3.69
N LEU A 189 3.37 -7.12 -4.42
CA LEU A 189 4.80 -7.00 -4.09
C LEU A 189 5.29 -5.55 -4.18
N GLU A 190 4.88 -4.82 -5.21
CA GLU A 190 5.19 -3.38 -5.34
C GLU A 190 4.59 -2.57 -4.18
N TYR A 191 3.35 -2.88 -3.78
CA TYR A 191 2.72 -2.23 -2.64
C TYR A 191 3.43 -2.53 -1.31
N VAL A 192 3.85 -3.78 -1.10
CA VAL A 192 4.65 -4.17 0.09
C VAL A 192 5.99 -3.42 0.12
N GLN A 193 6.70 -3.35 -1.01
CA GLN A 193 7.96 -2.62 -1.11
C GLN A 193 7.77 -1.12 -0.81
N TRP A 194 6.68 -0.53 -1.30
CA TRP A 194 6.33 0.86 -0.98
C TRP A 194 6.09 1.06 0.52
N LEU A 195 5.35 0.14 1.17
CA LEU A 195 5.14 0.18 2.62
C LEU A 195 6.46 0.06 3.40
N GLU A 196 7.35 -0.85 3.01
CA GLU A 196 8.67 -1.01 3.62
C GLU A 196 9.51 0.27 3.52
N GLN A 197 9.49 0.95 2.37
CA GLN A 197 10.16 2.24 2.19
C GLN A 197 9.59 3.31 3.11
N LYS A 198 8.26 3.39 3.24
CA LYS A 198 7.60 4.33 4.16
C LYS A 198 7.94 4.06 5.62
N LEU A 199 7.95 2.80 6.04
CA LEU A 199 8.36 2.41 7.40
C LEU A 199 9.82 2.78 7.68
N LYS A 200 10.72 2.51 6.73
CA LYS A 200 12.14 2.89 6.85
C LYS A 200 12.31 4.41 7.00
N HIS A 201 11.57 5.18 6.19
CA HIS A 201 11.60 6.64 6.29
C HIS A 201 11.09 7.14 7.65
N ALA A 202 9.97 6.60 8.14
CA ALA A 202 9.43 6.94 9.45
C ALA A 202 10.41 6.60 10.59
N ASN A 203 11.07 5.43 10.54
CA ASN A 203 12.07 5.05 11.53
C ASN A 203 13.27 5.99 11.53
N ASN A 204 13.80 6.35 10.35
CA ASN A 204 14.89 7.32 10.24
C ASN A 204 14.49 8.68 10.82
N PHE A 205 13.25 9.12 10.59
CA PHE A 205 12.71 10.36 11.14
C PHE A 205 12.62 10.32 12.67
N ILE A 206 12.11 9.22 13.24
CA ILE A 206 12.06 9.01 14.70
C ILE A 206 13.47 9.03 15.29
N GLN A 207 14.44 8.37 14.67
CA GLN A 207 15.83 8.33 15.14
C GLN A 207 16.49 9.72 15.12
N ALA A 208 16.20 10.52 14.08
CA ALA A 208 16.67 11.90 13.99
C ALA A 208 16.10 12.76 15.12
N LEU A 209 14.79 12.66 15.40
CA LEU A 209 14.15 13.37 16.51
C LEU A 209 14.71 12.97 17.87
N GLN A 210 14.97 11.68 18.10
CA GLN A 210 15.59 11.20 19.34
C GLN A 210 16.99 11.79 19.53
N SER A 211 17.79 11.84 18.46
CA SER A 211 19.14 12.41 18.50
C SER A 211 19.13 13.92 18.79
N GLN A 212 18.15 14.65 18.23
CA GLN A 212 17.97 16.08 18.48
C GLN A 212 17.54 16.36 19.93
N ASN A 213 16.60 15.58 20.47
CA ASN A 213 16.16 15.72 21.87
C ASN A 213 17.29 15.45 22.87
N VAL A 214 18.10 14.40 22.62
CA VAL A 214 19.28 14.12 23.45
C VAL A 214 20.26 15.29 23.42
N THR A 215 20.51 15.86 22.23
CA THR A 215 21.43 17.00 22.06
C THR A 215 20.93 18.24 22.81
N GLN A 216 19.64 18.58 22.68
CA GLN A 216 19.05 19.72 23.37
C GLN A 216 19.04 19.53 24.89
N SER A 217 18.69 18.34 25.37
CA SER A 217 18.72 18.02 26.80
C SER A 217 20.13 18.17 27.39
N CYS A 218 21.16 17.74 26.64
CA CYS A 218 22.56 17.89 27.05
C CYS A 218 23.00 19.36 27.12
N GLN A 219 22.55 20.20 26.19
CA GLN A 219 22.83 21.64 26.19
C GLN A 219 22.16 22.36 27.38
N VAL A 220 20.92 22.01 27.72
CA VAL A 220 20.23 22.60 28.88
C VAL A 220 20.93 22.20 30.18
N LEU A 221 21.33 20.93 30.31
CA LEU A 221 22.08 20.45 31.48
C LEU A 221 23.44 21.14 31.60
N SER A 222 24.16 21.37 30.51
CA SER A 222 25.47 22.02 30.57
C SER A 222 25.38 23.48 31.03
N VAL A 223 24.37 24.23 30.56
CA VAL A 223 24.10 25.60 31.02
C VAL A 223 23.72 25.60 32.51
N ALA A 224 22.80 24.74 32.92
CA ALA A 224 22.38 24.65 34.33
C ALA A 224 23.54 24.28 35.27
N ILE A 225 24.44 23.39 34.84
CA ILE A 225 25.65 23.05 35.59
C ILE A 225 26.58 24.26 35.72
N PHE A 226 26.77 25.02 34.65
CA PHE A 226 27.60 26.22 34.66
C PHE A 226 27.06 27.28 35.63
N ASP A 227 25.75 27.59 35.55
CA ASP A 227 25.08 28.53 36.45
C ASP A 227 25.17 28.08 37.91
N PHE A 228 25.04 26.78 38.18
CA PHE A 228 25.20 26.21 39.51
C PHE A 228 26.62 26.41 40.07
N PHE A 229 27.66 26.20 39.25
CA PHE A 229 29.04 26.47 39.65
C PHE A 229 29.28 27.96 39.96
N GLU A 230 28.68 28.86 39.19
CA GLU A 230 28.78 30.30 39.45
C GLU A 230 28.12 30.69 40.77
N LEU A 231 26.92 30.17 41.05
CA LEU A 231 26.23 30.36 42.33
C LEU A 231 27.04 29.81 43.52
N LEU A 232 27.67 28.65 43.36
CA LEU A 232 28.56 28.08 44.40
C LEU A 232 29.78 28.98 44.64
N SER A 233 30.35 29.56 43.59
CA SER A 233 31.46 30.51 43.71
C SER A 233 31.05 31.76 44.47
N GLN A 234 29.89 32.34 44.13
CA GLN A 234 29.33 33.51 44.82
C GLN A 234 29.03 33.21 46.30
N SER A 235 28.42 32.08 46.61
CA SER A 235 28.13 31.65 47.99
C SER A 235 29.38 31.56 48.85
N LYS A 236 30.48 31.00 48.32
CA LYS A 236 31.79 31.00 49.01
C LYS A 236 32.31 32.42 49.26
N GLY A 237 32.07 33.35 48.32
CA GLY A 237 32.36 34.77 48.49
C GLY A 237 31.60 35.37 49.68
N TYR A 238 30.29 35.14 49.76
CA TYR A 238 29.45 35.60 50.87
C TYR A 238 29.86 34.99 52.21
N GLN A 239 30.22 33.71 52.25
CA GLN A 239 30.73 33.07 53.48
C GLN A 239 31.98 33.76 54.01
N ARG A 240 32.93 34.12 53.12
CA ARG A 240 34.14 34.87 53.53
C ARG A 240 33.78 36.25 54.09
N LEU A 241 32.84 36.94 53.45
CA LEU A 241 32.38 38.25 53.92
C LEU A 241 31.75 38.14 55.32
N LEU A 242 30.88 37.14 55.53
CA LEU A 242 30.27 36.88 56.84
C LEU A 242 31.32 36.58 57.90
N GLN A 243 32.30 35.72 57.60
CA GLN A 243 33.41 35.44 58.51
C GLN A 243 34.17 36.70 58.90
N ASN A 244 34.51 37.55 57.93
CA ASN A 244 35.19 38.82 58.18
C ASN A 244 34.34 39.75 59.07
N LEU A 245 33.05 39.88 58.78
CA LEU A 245 32.14 40.72 59.57
C LEU A 245 32.01 40.19 61.00
N THR A 246 31.90 38.86 61.17
CA THR A 246 31.85 38.22 62.50
C THR A 246 33.13 38.49 63.28
N THR A 247 34.29 38.41 62.64
CA THR A 247 35.56 38.74 63.31
C THR A 247 35.63 40.22 63.70
N GLU A 248 35.15 41.13 62.86
CA GLU A 248 35.14 42.57 63.15
C GLU A 248 34.17 42.94 64.29
N VAL A 249 32.99 42.33 64.33
CA VAL A 249 32.05 42.52 65.45
C VAL A 249 32.69 42.04 66.75
N ARG A 250 33.33 40.86 66.73
CA ARG A 250 33.99 40.31 67.92
C ARG A 250 35.10 41.22 68.46
N THR A 251 35.94 41.78 67.58
CA THR A 251 37.01 42.69 68.00
C THR A 251 36.45 44.01 68.55
N LYS A 252 35.35 44.51 68.00
CA LYS A 252 34.66 45.69 68.53
C LYS A 252 34.03 45.41 69.89
N ASP A 253 33.41 44.25 70.08
CA ASP A 253 32.86 43.84 71.38
C ASP A 253 33.96 43.70 72.45
N GLU A 254 35.10 43.09 72.09
CA GLU A 254 36.28 43.00 72.96
C GLU A 254 36.77 44.41 73.38
N HIS A 255 36.81 45.38 72.44
CA HIS A 255 37.20 46.76 72.74
C HIS A 255 36.14 47.51 73.58
N ILE A 256 34.85 47.32 73.32
CA ILE A 256 33.77 47.88 74.15
C ILE A 256 33.88 47.36 75.58
N GLN A 257 34.17 46.06 75.76
CA GLN A 257 34.36 45.48 77.08
C GLN A 257 35.56 46.11 77.82
N GLN A 258 36.69 46.28 77.13
CA GLN A 258 37.87 46.97 77.70
C GLN A 258 37.55 48.39 78.16
N LEU A 259 36.84 49.18 77.33
CA LEU A 259 36.44 50.55 77.69
C LEU A 259 35.48 50.57 78.89
N ASN A 260 34.56 49.61 78.98
CA ASN A 260 33.66 49.50 80.12
C ASN A 260 34.42 49.20 81.42
N ASP A 261 35.42 48.32 81.36
CA ASP A 261 36.26 47.99 82.51
C ASP A 261 37.06 49.23 82.97
N GLU A 262 37.67 49.98 82.04
CA GLU A 262 38.37 51.25 82.32
C GLU A 262 37.44 52.31 82.95
N ILE A 263 36.22 52.46 82.44
CA ILE A 263 35.22 53.37 83.00
C ILE A 263 34.90 53.00 84.45
N GLU A 264 34.80 51.71 84.77
CA GLU A 264 34.49 51.24 86.12
C GLU A 264 35.66 51.47 87.09
N GLU A 265 36.90 51.25 86.65
CA GLU A 265 38.10 51.60 87.42
C GLU A 265 38.18 53.10 87.74
N LEU A 266 37.88 53.96 86.75
CA LEU A 266 37.82 55.41 86.93
C LEU A 266 36.72 55.82 87.92
N LYS A 267 35.53 55.19 87.84
CA LYS A 267 34.45 55.43 88.82
C LYS A 267 34.88 55.06 90.24
N MET A 268 35.50 53.89 90.43
CA MET A 268 36.02 53.47 91.74
C MET A 268 37.06 54.46 92.29
N SER A 269 37.97 54.92 91.43
CA SER A 269 39.00 55.91 91.77
C SER A 269 38.39 57.25 92.19
N LEU A 270 37.40 57.75 91.46
CA LEU A 270 36.66 58.98 91.80
C LEU A 270 35.91 58.86 93.14
N GLN A 271 35.30 57.71 93.41
CA GLN A 271 34.58 57.47 94.67
C GLN A 271 35.54 57.49 95.86
N SER A 272 36.71 56.86 95.73
CA SER A 272 37.79 56.89 96.73
C SER A 272 38.33 58.31 96.96
N TYR A 273 38.48 59.10 95.90
CA TYR A 273 38.87 60.51 96.03
C TYR A 273 37.83 61.34 96.79
N ARG A 274 36.55 61.16 96.48
CA ARG A 274 35.43 61.85 97.17
C ARG A 274 35.33 61.50 98.65
N THR A 275 35.58 60.24 99.03
CA THR A 275 35.56 59.84 100.45
C THR A 275 36.73 60.43 101.22
N LYS A 276 37.93 60.50 100.63
CA LYS A 276 39.08 61.19 101.24
C LYS A 276 38.82 62.68 101.50
N GLN A 277 38.26 63.41 100.52
CA GLN A 277 37.93 64.83 100.70
C GLN A 277 36.87 65.09 101.80
N LYS A 278 35.99 64.13 102.09
CA LYS A 278 35.01 64.27 103.18
C LYS A 278 35.62 64.10 104.58
N HIS A 279 36.82 63.52 104.70
CA HIS A 279 37.51 63.36 105.98
C HIS A 279 38.48 64.52 106.30
N GLU A 280 38.79 65.37 105.33
CA GLU A 280 39.66 66.54 105.49
C GLU A 280 38.89 67.86 105.75
N LYS A 281 37.56 67.81 105.79
CA LYS A 281 36.66 68.91 106.18
C LYS A 281 35.98 68.60 107.50
#